data_AF-A0A2W5SZK0-F1
#
_entry.id   AF-A0A2W5SZK0-F1
#
_cell.length_a   1.000
_cell.length_b   1.000
_cell.length_c   1.000
_cell.angle_alpha   90.00
_cell.angle_beta   90.00
_cell.angle_gamma   90.00
#
_symmetry.space_group_name_H-M   'P 1'
#
loop_
_entity.id
_entity.type
_entity.pdbx_description
1 polymer ?
#
loop_
_entity_poly.entity_id
_entity_poly.type
_entity_poly.pdbx_seq_one_letter_code
_entity_poly.pdbx_strand_id
1 'polypeptide(L)'
;MTANTVESSDKLWSKISNALKEKRPVAASTAPAFKDYEGTGLTKGHVYSVTGIEERDGKRFVNVRNPWGKTEPGADGKNDGLFQMPIETFKKQFAFTFFGG
;
A
#
# COMPACT_ATOMS: atom_id res chain seq x y z
N MET A 1 2.00 -19.52 -22.67
CA MET A 1 0.92 -18.87 -21.88
C MET A 1 1.50 -18.62 -20.49
N THR A 2 1.62 -17.35 -20.10
CA THR A 2 2.50 -16.84 -19.04
C THR A 2 1.95 -17.12 -17.64
N ALA A 3 2.59 -18.05 -16.92
CA ALA A 3 2.50 -18.18 -15.47
C ALA A 3 3.64 -17.38 -14.81
N ASN A 4 3.43 -16.94 -13.56
CA ASN A 4 4.44 -16.50 -12.58
C ASN A 4 4.63 -15.00 -12.29
N THR A 5 3.57 -14.19 -12.32
CA THR A 5 3.59 -12.88 -11.62
C THR A 5 2.50 -12.74 -10.55
N VAL A 6 1.45 -13.56 -10.61
CA VAL A 6 0.27 -13.50 -9.72
C VAL A 6 0.57 -13.90 -8.26
N GLU A 7 1.41 -14.91 -8.01
CA GLU A 7 1.59 -15.48 -6.66
C GLU A 7 1.99 -14.47 -5.57
N SER A 8 2.85 -13.50 -5.92
CA SER A 8 3.44 -12.60 -4.94
C SER A 8 2.49 -11.49 -4.48
N SER A 9 1.65 -10.98 -5.37
CA SER A 9 0.64 -9.97 -5.04
C SER A 9 -0.63 -10.61 -4.47
N ASP A 10 -0.98 -11.82 -4.90
CA ASP A 10 -2.08 -12.61 -4.32
C ASP A 10 -1.80 -13.00 -2.85
N LYS A 11 -0.56 -13.42 -2.56
CA LYS A 11 -0.14 -13.72 -1.18
C LYS A 11 -0.15 -12.48 -0.30
N LEU A 12 0.30 -11.34 -0.82
CA LEU A 12 0.25 -10.06 -0.09
C LEU A 12 -1.20 -9.64 0.16
N TRP A 13 -2.07 -9.72 -0.86
CA TRP A 13 -3.50 -9.44 -0.75
C TRP A 13 -4.13 -10.27 0.35
N SER A 14 -3.88 -11.58 0.35
CA SER A 14 -4.46 -12.52 1.31
C SER A 14 -4.00 -12.21 2.74
N LYS A 15 -2.72 -11.85 2.94
CA LYS A 15 -2.20 -11.46 4.25
C LYS A 15 -2.84 -10.16 4.76
N ILE A 16 -2.95 -9.14 3.91
CA ILE A 16 -3.60 -7.86 4.27
C ILE A 16 -5.09 -8.11 4.57
N SER A 17 -5.78 -8.86 3.71
CA SER A 17 -7.19 -9.20 3.88
C SER A 17 -7.44 -9.89 5.22
N ASN A 18 -6.63 -10.90 5.56
CA ASN A 18 -6.77 -11.63 6.82
C ASN A 18 -6.48 -10.74 8.03
N ALA A 19 -5.39 -9.97 8.01
CA ALA A 19 -5.06 -9.07 9.11
C ALA A 19 -6.15 -8.01 9.34
N LEU A 20 -6.69 -7.40 8.27
CA LEU A 20 -7.77 -6.42 8.39
C LEU A 20 -9.08 -7.06 8.89
N LYS A 21 -9.42 -8.28 8.44
CA LYS A 21 -10.59 -9.03 8.96
C LYS A 21 -10.44 -9.34 10.44
N GLU A 22 -9.23 -9.70 10.87
CA GLU A 22 -8.88 -9.94 12.28
C GLU A 22 -8.70 -8.63 13.08
N LYS A 23 -8.94 -7.46 12.46
CA LYS A 23 -8.75 -6.13 13.06
C LYS A 23 -7.34 -5.89 13.57
N ARG A 24 -6.35 -6.57 13.00
CA ARG A 24 -4.93 -6.36 13.29
C ARG A 24 -4.40 -5.17 12.49
N PRO A 25 -3.57 -4.31 13.10
CA PRO A 25 -3.00 -3.18 12.40
C PRO A 25 -2.04 -3.65 11.30
N VAL A 26 -2.06 -2.96 10.17
CA VAL A 26 -1.16 -3.22 9.05
C VAL A 26 -0.41 -1.93 8.73
N ALA A 27 0.91 -2.01 8.67
CA ALA A 27 1.78 -0.88 8.35
C ALA A 27 2.69 -1.21 7.16
N ALA A 28 3.12 -0.20 6.42
CA ALA A 28 4.00 -0.35 5.29
C ALA A 28 5.07 0.73 5.27
N SER A 29 6.30 0.38 4.91
CA SER A 29 7.44 1.31 4.93
C SER A 29 8.08 1.44 3.56
N THR A 30 8.41 2.68 3.17
CA THR A 30 9.22 2.98 2.00
C THR A 30 10.71 2.82 2.31
N ALA A 31 11.50 2.37 1.34
CA ALA A 31 12.95 2.22 1.51
C ALA A 31 13.67 3.58 1.67
N PRO A 32 14.59 3.74 2.65
CA PRO A 32 15.32 4.99 2.88
C PRO A 32 16.50 5.23 1.92
N ALA A 33 17.10 4.18 1.33
CA ALA A 33 18.38 4.31 0.62
C ALA A 33 18.30 4.02 -0.88
N PHE A 34 17.59 2.98 -1.31
CA PHE A 34 17.79 2.38 -2.65
C PHE A 34 16.68 2.64 -3.66
N LYS A 35 15.72 3.52 -3.33
CA LYS A 35 14.58 3.75 -4.21
C LYS A 35 14.24 5.22 -4.32
N ASP A 36 14.02 5.63 -5.57
CA ASP A 36 13.50 6.94 -5.91
C ASP A 36 11.98 6.94 -5.84
N TYR A 37 11.45 7.97 -5.20
CA TYR A 37 10.02 8.22 -5.02
C TYR A 37 9.60 9.56 -5.65
N GLU A 38 10.50 10.24 -6.37
CA GLU A 38 10.19 11.47 -7.08
C GLU A 38 9.02 11.26 -8.04
N GLY A 39 8.07 12.20 -8.05
CA GLY A 39 6.84 12.11 -8.84
C GLY A 39 5.81 11.08 -8.37
N THR A 40 6.10 10.25 -7.36
CA THR A 40 5.13 9.26 -6.84
C THR A 40 4.21 9.80 -5.75
N GLY A 41 4.57 10.94 -5.13
CA GLY A 41 3.87 11.50 -3.97
C GLY A 41 4.17 10.77 -2.64
N LEU A 42 4.97 9.70 -2.65
CA LEU A 42 5.39 9.00 -1.45
C LEU A 42 6.66 9.61 -0.85
N THR A 43 6.67 9.76 0.47
CA THR A 43 7.85 10.10 1.26
C THR A 43 8.80 8.90 1.39
N LYS A 44 10.09 9.13 1.15
CA LYS A 44 11.19 8.17 1.32
C LYS A 44 11.47 7.87 2.80
N GLY A 45 11.75 6.60 3.13
CA GLY A 45 12.09 6.20 4.51
C GLY A 45 10.97 6.41 5.52
N HIS A 46 9.72 6.32 5.10
CA HIS A 46 8.55 6.71 5.89
C HIS A 46 7.55 5.56 6.03
N VAL A 47 6.84 5.52 7.15
CA VAL A 47 5.88 4.47 7.48
C VAL A 47 4.45 4.98 7.29
N TYR A 48 3.62 4.15 6.69
CA TYR A 48 2.23 4.39 6.35
C TYR A 48 1.35 3.32 6.99
N SER A 49 0.09 3.63 7.22
CA SER A 49 -0.91 2.65 7.68
C SER A 49 -1.71 2.12 6.50
N VAL A 50 -1.92 0.82 6.42
CA VAL A 50 -2.90 0.24 5.50
C VAL A 50 -4.24 0.19 6.21
N THR A 51 -5.23 0.93 5.70
CA THR A 51 -6.53 1.13 6.34
C THR A 51 -7.63 0.28 5.73
N GLY A 52 -7.40 -0.29 4.54
CA GLY A 52 -8.41 -1.06 3.83
C GLY A 52 -7.89 -1.70 2.56
N ILE A 53 -8.73 -2.57 1.98
CA ILE A 53 -8.55 -3.14 0.65
C ILE A 53 -9.88 -3.10 -0.08
N GLU A 54 -9.83 -2.95 -1.41
CA GLU A 54 -11.02 -2.90 -2.26
C GLU A 54 -10.75 -3.67 -3.57
N GLU A 55 -11.73 -4.47 -4.00
CA GLU A 55 -11.70 -5.08 -5.33
C GLU A 55 -12.81 -4.44 -6.17
N ARG A 56 -12.43 -3.84 -7.31
CA ARG A 56 -13.34 -3.15 -8.23
C ARG A 56 -12.97 -3.51 -9.66
N ASP A 57 -13.95 -3.96 -10.45
CA ASP A 57 -13.78 -4.35 -11.86
C ASP A 57 -12.65 -5.38 -12.08
N GLY A 58 -12.51 -6.35 -11.16
CA GLY A 58 -11.46 -7.36 -11.18
C GLY A 58 -10.05 -6.82 -10.86
N LYS A 59 -9.93 -5.56 -10.43
CA LYS A 59 -8.68 -4.95 -9.98
C LYS A 59 -8.67 -4.78 -8.47
N ARG A 60 -7.51 -5.02 -7.87
CA ARG A 60 -7.29 -4.99 -6.42
C ARG A 60 -6.54 -3.73 -6.01
N PHE A 61 -7.09 -3.04 -5.02
CA PHE A 61 -6.60 -1.78 -4.51
C PHE A 61 -6.37 -1.84 -3.01
N VAL A 62 -5.38 -1.09 -2.55
CA VAL A 62 -5.03 -0.95 -1.14
C VAL A 62 -5.24 0.50 -0.75
N ASN A 63 -5.97 0.71 0.36
CA ASN A 63 -6.15 2.03 0.97
C ASN A 63 -5.03 2.25 1.97
N VAL A 64 -4.33 3.36 1.82
CA VAL A 64 -3.13 3.69 2.57
C VAL A 64 -3.28 5.09 3.16
N ARG A 65 -2.76 5.28 4.37
CA ARG A 65 -2.74 6.56 5.07
C ARG A 65 -1.33 7.00 5.39
N ASN A 66 -0.96 8.20 4.95
CA ASN A 66 0.20 8.92 5.45
C ASN A 66 -0.11 9.45 6.87
N PRO A 67 0.65 9.06 7.91
CA PRO A 67 0.39 9.50 9.28
C PRO A 67 0.51 11.02 9.48
N TRP A 68 1.19 11.73 8.58
CA TRP A 68 1.24 13.20 8.61
C TRP A 68 -0.09 13.87 8.24
N GLY A 69 -1.06 13.10 7.76
CA GLY A 69 -2.35 13.62 7.33
C GLY A 69 -2.22 14.57 6.13
N LYS A 70 -1.17 14.40 5.33
CA LYS A 70 -0.87 15.19 4.12
C LYS A 70 0.09 14.42 3.22
N THR A 71 0.41 14.96 2.05
CA THR A 71 1.39 14.40 1.09
C THR A 71 0.99 13.01 0.60
N GLU A 72 0.01 13.00 -0.28
CA GLU A 72 -0.60 11.80 -0.85
C GLU A 72 -0.29 11.69 -2.34
N PRO A 73 -0.08 10.47 -2.86
CA PRO A 73 -0.11 10.20 -4.29
C PRO A 73 -1.46 10.56 -4.92
N GLY A 74 -1.42 11.36 -5.99
CA GLY A 74 -2.61 11.75 -6.74
C GLY A 74 -3.27 13.03 -6.21
N ALA A 75 -4.46 13.31 -6.71
CA ALA A 75 -5.26 14.48 -6.33
C ALA A 75 -6.71 14.04 -6.17
N ASP A 76 -7.06 13.50 -5.01
CA ASP A 76 -8.45 13.21 -4.64
C ASP A 76 -9.23 14.49 -4.24
N GLY A 77 -8.54 15.64 -4.26
CA GLY A 77 -9.07 16.96 -3.90
C GLY A 77 -9.01 17.24 -2.40
N LYS A 78 -8.42 16.35 -1.60
CA LYS A 78 -8.22 16.48 -0.15
C LYS A 78 -6.73 16.31 0.17
N ASN A 79 -6.35 16.72 1.37
CA ASN A 79 -4.98 16.60 1.87
C ASN A 79 -5.08 16.13 3.32
N ASP A 80 -5.50 14.87 3.48
CA ASP A 80 -5.84 14.21 4.74
C ASP A 80 -5.00 12.94 5.02
N GLY A 81 -4.06 12.65 4.15
CA GLY A 81 -3.17 11.51 4.11
C GLY A 81 -3.73 10.25 3.44
N LEU A 82 -4.99 10.21 2.99
CA LEU A 82 -5.67 8.98 2.54
C LEU A 82 -5.72 8.80 1.02
N PHE A 83 -4.96 7.84 0.52
CA PHE A 83 -4.95 7.51 -0.89
C PHE A 83 -5.19 6.03 -1.15
N GLN A 84 -5.65 5.75 -2.36
CA GLN A 84 -5.83 4.39 -2.86
C GLN A 84 -4.83 4.13 -3.99
N MET A 85 -4.27 2.93 -4.05
CA MET A 85 -3.43 2.51 -5.17
C MET A 85 -3.59 1.02 -5.49
N PRO A 86 -3.32 0.59 -6.73
CA PRO A 86 -3.31 -0.82 -7.09
C PRO A 86 -2.31 -1.61 -6.22
N ILE A 87 -2.66 -2.85 -5.87
CA ILE A 87 -1.76 -3.69 -5.04
C ILE A 87 -0.41 -3.93 -5.71
N GLU A 88 -0.36 -4.01 -7.04
CA GLU A 88 0.89 -4.12 -7.80
C GLU A 88 1.79 -2.90 -7.59
N THR A 89 1.19 -1.70 -7.63
CA THR A 89 1.89 -0.45 -7.35
C THR A 89 2.35 -0.42 -5.90
N PHE A 90 1.47 -0.78 -4.96
CA PHE A 90 1.80 -0.85 -3.54
C PHE A 90 3.01 -1.77 -3.29
N LYS A 91 2.97 -3.01 -3.79
CA LYS A 91 4.06 -3.97 -3.66
C LYS A 91 5.36 -3.47 -4.29
N LYS A 92 5.27 -2.78 -5.43
CA LYS A 92 6.45 -2.17 -6.04
C LYS A 92 6.99 -1.05 -5.16
N GLN A 93 6.13 -0.20 -4.61
CA GLN A 93 6.48 1.03 -3.89
C GLN A 93 6.97 0.81 -2.46
N PHE A 94 6.32 -0.06 -1.70
CA PHE A 94 6.66 -0.30 -0.30
C PHE A 94 7.66 -1.45 -0.19
N ALA A 95 8.73 -1.21 0.58
CA ALA A 95 9.79 -2.19 0.76
C ALA A 95 9.42 -3.25 1.81
N PHE A 96 8.66 -2.85 2.84
CA PHE A 96 8.25 -3.73 3.92
C PHE A 96 6.78 -3.54 4.25
N THR A 97 6.11 -4.64 4.61
CA THR A 97 4.74 -4.64 5.16
C THR A 97 4.76 -5.41 6.47
N PHE A 98 4.29 -4.75 7.53
CA PHE A 98 4.22 -5.26 8.89
C PHE A 98 2.77 -5.56 9.24
N PHE A 99 2.54 -6.70 9.88
CA PHE A 99 1.22 -7.13 10.36
C PHE A 99 1.32 -7.24 11.87
N GLY A 100 0.50 -6.50 12.61
CA GLY A 100 0.45 -6.58 14.08
C GLY A 100 0.10 -7.99 14.53
N GLY A 101 0.61 -8.39 15.70
CA GLY A 101 0.32 -9.69 16.33
C GLY A 101 -1.06 -9.75 16.95
#